data_AF-A0A2M7ZIN7-F1
#
_entry.id   AF-A0A2M7ZIN7-F1
#
_cell.length_a   1.000
_cell.length_b   1.000
_cell.length_c   1.000
_cell.angle_alpha   90.00
_cell.angle_beta   90.00
_cell.angle_gamma   90.00
#
_symmetry.space_group_name_H-M   'P 1'
#
loop_
_entity.id
_entity.type
_entity.pdbx_description
1 polymer ?
#
loop_
_entity_poly.entity_id
_entity_poly.type
_entity_poly.pdbx_seq_one_letter_code
_entity_poly.pdbx_strand_id
1 'polypeptide(L)'
;MIGGIVPVYIKKRNMIAQVFITIFTLGIYSIYWFYQISVELKAIANDEKANPALWTVLIFVPFASIYSIYKFSQLYEKVTNGQMNLWLLFVLYMVFPPAVWFIVQTELNRRADIQFKEQAKNISV
;
A
#
# COMPACT_ATOMS: atom_id res chain seq x y z
N MET A 1 17.72 -21.05 -15.21
CA MET A 1 17.56 -19.61 -14.92
C MET A 1 17.19 -19.48 -13.45
N ILE A 2 18.14 -19.05 -12.63
CA ILE A 2 17.91 -18.71 -11.22
C ILE A 2 16.94 -17.52 -11.21
N GLY A 3 15.66 -17.81 -10.97
CA GLY A 3 14.65 -16.81 -10.68
C GLY A 3 14.96 -16.18 -9.34
N GLY A 4 15.98 -15.32 -9.31
CA GLY A 4 16.31 -14.50 -8.17
C GLY A 4 15.08 -13.68 -7.84
N ILE A 5 14.54 -13.90 -6.65
CA ILE A 5 13.48 -13.12 -6.05
C ILE A 5 13.98 -11.69 -6.07
N VAL A 6 13.51 -10.86 -7.02
CA VAL A 6 13.87 -9.45 -7.03
C VAL A 6 13.39 -8.91 -5.68
N PRO A 7 14.27 -8.38 -4.82
CA PRO A 7 13.86 -7.97 -3.50
C PRO A 7 12.83 -6.85 -3.66
N VAL A 8 11.60 -7.10 -3.22
CA VAL A 8 10.54 -6.10 -3.20
C VAL A 8 11.01 -4.97 -2.30
N TYR A 9 11.41 -3.83 -2.87
CA TYR A 9 11.89 -2.69 -2.10
C TYR A 9 10.70 -1.92 -1.53
N ILE A 10 10.53 -1.97 -0.21
CA ILE A 10 9.46 -1.25 0.48
C ILE A 10 10.03 0.06 1.01
N LYS A 11 9.52 1.19 0.52
CA LYS A 11 10.00 2.50 0.95
C LYS A 11 9.41 2.88 2.30
N LYS A 12 10.26 3.08 3.31
CA LYS A 12 9.88 3.71 4.58
C LYS A 12 9.48 5.17 4.36
N ARG A 13 8.35 5.58 4.93
CA ARG A 13 7.82 6.96 4.79
C ARG A 13 7.45 7.55 6.15
N ASN A 14 7.76 8.83 6.35
CA ASN A 14 7.35 9.56 7.55
C ASN A 14 5.88 9.99 7.42
N MET A 15 5.02 9.46 8.29
CA MET A 15 3.58 9.69 8.26
C MET A 15 3.20 11.15 8.52
N ILE A 16 3.94 11.85 9.38
CA ILE A 16 3.69 13.27 9.66
C ILE A 16 3.98 14.10 8.42
N ALA A 17 5.12 13.82 7.75
CA ALA A 17 5.47 14.49 6.51
C ALA A 17 4.41 14.25 5.42
N GLN A 18 3.85 13.03 5.35
CA GLN A 18 2.77 12.71 4.41
C GLN A 18 1.52 13.56 4.64
N VAL A 19 1.09 13.73 5.89
CA VAL A 19 -0.06 14.58 6.23
C VAL A 19 0.16 16.03 5.77
N PHE A 20 1.34 16.60 6.05
CA PHE A 20 1.67 17.94 5.58
C PHE A 20 1.60 18.05 4.06
N ILE A 21 2.20 17.10 3.33
CA ILE A 21 2.17 17.08 1.87
C ILE A 21 0.73 16.94 1.35
N THR A 22 -0.12 16.12 1.97
CA THR A 22 -1.54 16.04 1.61
C THR A 22 -2.23 17.39 1.71
N ILE A 23 -1.99 18.13 2.79
CA ILE A 23 -2.57 19.45 3.00
C ILE A 23 -2.06 20.45 1.96
N PHE A 24 -0.74 20.51 1.75
CA PHE A 24 -0.13 21.44 0.78
C PHE A 24 -0.50 21.13 -0.67
N THR A 25 -0.79 19.87 -0.99
CA THR A 25 -1.23 19.44 -2.33
C THR A 25 -2.74 19.41 -2.49
N LEU A 26 -3.51 19.91 -1.51
CA LEU A 26 -4.98 19.92 -1.51
C LEU A 26 -5.59 18.53 -1.78
N GLY A 27 -4.96 17.48 -1.23
CA GLY A 27 -5.42 16.10 -1.38
C GLY A 27 -4.89 15.35 -2.61
N ILE A 28 -4.19 16.01 -3.54
CA ILE A 28 -3.61 15.35 -4.72
C ILE A 28 -2.62 14.25 -4.30
N TYR A 29 -1.86 14.48 -3.23
CA TYR A 29 -0.92 13.48 -2.72
C TYR A 29 -1.60 12.17 -2.29
N SER A 30 -2.87 12.19 -1.87
CA SER A 30 -3.63 10.97 -1.54
C SER A 30 -3.76 10.03 -2.76
N ILE A 31 -3.88 10.59 -3.96
CA ILE A 31 -3.99 9.84 -5.22
C ILE A 31 -2.63 9.19 -5.56
N TYR A 32 -1.55 9.97 -5.44
CA TYR A 32 -0.19 9.45 -5.58
C TYR A 32 0.09 8.33 -4.58
N TRP A 33 -0.30 8.53 -3.31
CA TRP A 33 -0.12 7.55 -2.25
C TRP A 33 -0.86 6.26 -2.58
N PHE A 34 -2.14 6.34 -2.97
CA PHE A 34 -2.92 5.18 -3.36
C PHE A 34 -2.25 4.36 -4.47
N TYR A 35 -1.77 5.02 -5.53
CA TYR A 35 -1.07 4.35 -6.63
C TYR A 35 0.21 3.67 -6.15
N GLN A 36 1.08 4.41 -5.46
CA GLN A 36 2.39 3.90 -5.03
C GLN A 36 2.29 2.75 -4.04
N ILE A 37 1.39 2.87 -3.07
CA ILE A 37 1.14 1.80 -2.11
C ILE A 37 0.56 0.58 -2.82
N SER A 38 -0.37 0.75 -3.76
CA SER A 38 -0.89 -0.37 -4.55
C SER A 38 0.20 -1.10 -5.35
N VAL A 39 1.19 -0.37 -5.88
CA VAL A 39 2.36 -0.97 -6.57
C VAL A 39 3.22 -1.77 -5.59
N GLU A 40 3.52 -1.22 -4.41
CA GLU A 40 4.29 -1.94 -3.38
C GLU A 40 3.54 -3.19 -2.89
N LEU A 41 2.24 -3.06 -2.58
CA LEU A 41 1.41 -4.20 -2.15
C LEU A 41 1.33 -5.27 -3.24
N LYS A 42 1.22 -4.89 -4.52
CA LYS A 42 1.25 -5.83 -5.65
C LYS A 42 2.56 -6.61 -5.67
N ALA A 43 3.69 -5.92 -5.51
CA ALA A 43 5.00 -6.55 -5.49
C ALA A 43 5.15 -7.49 -4.29
N ILE A 44 4.69 -7.09 -3.10
CA ILE A 44 4.74 -7.92 -1.89
C ILE A 44 3.86 -9.17 -2.03
N ALA A 45 2.64 -9.02 -2.59
CA ALA A 45 1.71 -10.13 -2.78
C ALA A 45 2.07 -11.04 -3.96
N ASN A 46 3.03 -10.63 -4.81
CA ASN A 46 3.32 -11.25 -6.09
C ASN A 46 2.04 -11.47 -6.94
N ASP A 47 1.12 -10.49 -6.94
CA ASP A 47 -0.18 -10.59 -7.59
C ASP A 47 -0.16 -9.91 -8.97
N GLU A 48 0.17 -10.69 -10.01
CA GLU A 48 0.22 -10.18 -11.39
C GLU A 48 -1.11 -9.59 -11.88
N LYS A 49 -2.24 -10.07 -11.34
CA LYS A 49 -3.59 -9.63 -11.69
C LYS A 49 -3.94 -8.27 -11.07
N ALA A 50 -3.19 -7.81 -10.06
CA ALA A 50 -3.38 -6.49 -9.50
C ALA A 50 -3.02 -5.41 -10.54
N ASN A 51 -3.88 -4.41 -10.71
CA ASN A 51 -3.66 -3.30 -11.65
C ASN A 51 -3.77 -1.94 -10.95
N PRO A 52 -2.71 -1.51 -10.23
CA PRO A 52 -2.66 -0.23 -9.53
C PRO A 52 -2.98 0.98 -10.42
N ALA A 53 -2.52 0.97 -11.67
CA ALA A 53 -2.76 2.07 -12.60
C ALA A 53 -4.26 2.21 -12.93
N LEU A 54 -4.92 1.10 -13.29
CA LEU A 54 -6.35 1.08 -13.53
C LEU A 54 -7.13 1.52 -12.29
N TRP A 55 -6.83 0.97 -11.11
CA TRP A 55 -7.52 1.34 -9.87
C TRP A 55 -7.37 2.83 -9.56
N THR A 56 -6.21 3.42 -9.85
CA THR A 56 -5.98 4.86 -9.63
C THR A 56 -6.84 5.72 -10.54
N VAL A 57 -6.96 5.35 -11.83
CA VAL A 57 -7.83 6.05 -12.79
C VAL A 57 -9.30 5.93 -12.41
N LEU A 58 -9.72 4.76 -11.92
CA LEU A 58 -11.11 4.52 -11.56
C LEU A 58 -11.59 5.28 -10.31
N ILE A 59 -10.69 5.81 -9.47
CA ILE A 59 -11.06 6.65 -8.32
C ILE A 59 -11.82 7.91 -8.75
N PHE A 60 -11.58 8.43 -9.96
CA PHE A 60 -12.27 9.63 -10.46
C PHE A 60 -13.70 9.37 -10.96
N VAL A 61 -14.11 8.10 -11.07
CA VAL A 61 -15.46 7.71 -11.50
C VAL A 61 -16.25 7.25 -10.27
N PRO A 62 -17.36 7.89 -9.89
CA PRO A 62 -18.03 7.66 -8.60
C PRO A 62 -18.25 6.19 -8.24
N PHE A 63 -18.87 5.40 -9.12
CA PHE A 63 -19.13 3.98 -8.86
C PHE A 63 -17.90 3.08 -9.02
N ALA A 64 -16.95 3.46 -9.89
CA ALA A 64 -15.73 2.68 -10.08
C ALA A 64 -14.68 2.94 -8.97
N SER A 65 -14.82 4.05 -8.24
CA SER A 65 -14.01 4.33 -7.05
C SER A 65 -14.24 3.27 -5.97
N ILE A 66 -15.49 2.82 -5.79
CA ILE A 66 -15.87 1.73 -4.87
C ILE A 66 -15.16 0.42 -5.27
N TYR A 67 -15.15 0.09 -6.57
CA TYR A 67 -14.40 -1.06 -7.08
C TYR A 67 -12.90 -0.95 -6.77
N SER A 68 -12.32 0.24 -6.91
CA SER A 68 -10.89 0.49 -6.64
C SER A 68 -10.56 0.27 -5.16
N ILE A 69 -11.40 0.76 -4.26
CA ILE A 69 -11.25 0.56 -2.81
C ILE A 69 -11.41 -0.92 -2.44
N TYR A 70 -12.36 -1.63 -3.05
CA TYR A 70 -12.54 -3.08 -2.85
C TYR A 70 -11.29 -3.85 -3.28
N LYS A 71 -10.76 -3.57 -4.47
CA LYS A 71 -9.56 -4.24 -4.99
C LYS A 71 -8.31 -3.94 -4.17
N PHE A 72 -8.15 -2.69 -3.72
CA PHE A 72 -7.10 -2.30 -2.78
C PHE A 72 -7.20 -3.10 -1.48
N SER A 73 -8.40 -3.20 -0.90
CA SER A 73 -8.64 -3.91 0.36
C SER A 73 -8.36 -5.41 0.23
N GLN A 74 -8.78 -6.02 -0.88
CA GLN A 74 -8.47 -7.42 -1.20
C GLN A 74 -6.95 -7.66 -1.33
N LEU A 75 -6.23 -6.74 -1.98
CA LEU A 75 -4.79 -6.85 -2.12
C LEU A 75 -4.08 -6.71 -0.77
N TYR A 76 -4.55 -5.80 0.08
CA TYR A 76 -3.99 -5.61 1.42
C TYR A 76 -4.25 -6.81 2.34
N GLU A 77 -5.43 -7.43 2.28
CA GLU A 77 -5.73 -8.67 3.00
C GLU A 77 -4.76 -9.80 2.60
N LYS A 78 -4.43 -9.94 1.31
CA LYS A 78 -3.42 -10.89 0.82
C LYS A 78 -2.04 -10.61 1.42
N VAL A 79 -1.59 -9.34 1.40
CA VAL A 79 -0.27 -8.96 1.96
C VAL A 79 -0.18 -9.22 3.46
N THR A 80 -1.29 -9.07 4.17
CA THR A 80 -1.38 -9.29 5.63
C THR A 80 -1.72 -10.74 5.99
N ASN A 81 -1.82 -11.65 5.02
CA ASN A 81 -2.23 -13.05 5.23
C ASN A 81 -3.52 -13.16 6.08
N GLY A 82 -4.49 -12.28 5.84
CA GLY A 82 -5.77 -12.25 6.56
C GLY A 82 -5.74 -11.59 7.94
N GLN A 83 -4.59 -11.10 8.43
CA GLN A 83 -4.54 -10.34 9.71
C GLN A 83 -5.39 -9.06 9.64
N MET A 84 -5.43 -8.42 8.46
CA MET A 84 -6.40 -7.36 8.17
C MET A 84 -7.49 -7.93 7.27
N ASN A 85 -8.71 -8.01 7.78
CA ASN A 85 -9.87 -8.46 7.01
C ASN A 85 -10.22 -7.46 5.89
N LEU A 86 -10.56 -7.98 4.71
CA LEU A 86 -10.96 -7.18 3.55
C LEU A 86 -12.13 -6.25 3.86
N TRP A 87 -13.22 -6.79 4.42
CA TRP A 87 -14.45 -6.02 4.64
C TRP A 87 -14.25 -4.94 5.70
N LEU A 88 -13.45 -5.23 6.73
CA LEU A 88 -13.06 -4.24 7.72
C LEU A 88 -12.33 -3.07 7.06
N LEU A 89 -11.28 -3.34 6.28
CA LEU A 89 -10.50 -2.29 5.62
C LEU A 89 -11.33 -1.54 4.58
N PHE A 90 -12.18 -2.24 3.82
CA PHE A 90 -13.04 -1.68 2.79
C PHE A 90 -14.05 -0.68 3.36
N VAL A 91 -14.79 -1.07 4.41
CA VAL A 91 -15.75 -0.20 5.08
C VAL A 91 -15.03 0.95 5.78
N LEU A 92 -13.89 0.68 6.43
CA LEU A 92 -13.10 1.71 7.07
C LEU A 92 -12.59 2.76 6.07
N TYR A 93 -12.19 2.34 4.85
CA TYR A 93 -11.77 3.28 3.81
C TYR A 93 -12.93 4.20 3.43
N MET A 94 -14.15 3.67 3.26
CA MET A 94 -15.30 4.48 2.86
C MET A 94 -15.74 5.48 3.94
N VAL A 95 -15.70 5.07 5.21
CA VAL A 95 -16.15 5.91 6.34
C VAL A 95 -15.06 6.86 6.80
N PHE A 96 -13.81 6.41 6.85
CA PHE A 96 -12.69 7.18 7.39
C PHE A 96 -11.35 6.83 6.69
N PRO A 97 -11.13 7.33 5.46
CA PRO A 97 -9.90 7.08 4.69
C PRO A 97 -8.59 7.36 5.44
N PRO A 98 -8.48 8.41 6.29
CA PRO A 98 -7.27 8.63 7.07
C PRO A 98 -6.85 7.42 7.91
N ALA A 99 -7.78 6.72 8.57
CA ALA A 99 -7.41 5.55 9.38
C ALA A 99 -6.75 4.44 8.54
N VAL A 100 -7.27 4.19 7.33
CA VAL A 100 -6.66 3.23 6.41
C VAL A 100 -5.25 3.64 6.02
N TRP A 101 -5.03 4.93 5.75
CA TRP A 101 -3.70 5.46 5.49
C TRP A 101 -2.74 5.10 6.64
N PHE A 102 -3.10 5.46 7.88
CA PHE A 102 -2.23 5.22 9.03
C PHE A 102 -1.96 3.73 9.25
N ILE A 103 -2.98 2.88 9.13
CA ILE A 103 -2.86 1.42 9.27
C ILE A 103 -1.88 0.86 8.23
N VAL A 104 -2.12 1.14 6.95
CA VAL A 104 -1.32 0.61 5.84
C VAL A 104 0.11 1.12 5.91
N GLN A 105 0.30 2.41 6.19
CA GLN A 105 1.63 3.00 6.25
C GLN A 105 2.44 2.49 7.45
N THR A 106 1.81 2.24 8.60
CA THR A 106 2.48 1.65 9.76
C THR A 106 2.99 0.24 9.44
N GLU A 107 2.16 -0.57 8.79
CA GLU A 107 2.54 -1.94 8.40
C GLU A 107 3.67 -1.95 7.36
N LEU A 108 3.60 -1.10 6.33
CA LEU A 108 4.66 -0.99 5.34
C LEU A 108 5.97 -0.45 5.92
N ASN A 109 5.90 0.52 6.83
CA ASN A 109 7.08 1.01 7.53
C ASN A 109 7.73 -0.09 8.39
N ARG A 110 6.92 -0.89 9.09
CA ARG A 110 7.40 -2.05 9.85
C ARG A 110 8.10 -3.07 8.97
N ARG A 111 7.55 -3.36 7.79
CA ARG A 111 8.16 -4.28 6.81
C ARG A 111 9.47 -3.73 6.24
N ALA A 112 9.53 -2.43 5.95
CA ALA A 112 10.75 -1.77 5.52
C ALA A 112 11.86 -1.86 6.59
N ASP A 113 11.51 -1.71 7.87
CA ASP A 113 12.47 -1.88 8.98
C ASP A 113 13.00 -3.31 9.11
N ILE A 114 12.14 -4.32 8.90
CA ILE A 114 12.56 -5.73 8.88
C ILE A 114 13.49 -5.98 7.69
N GLN A 115 13.12 -5.51 6.50
CA GLN A 115 13.91 -5.66 5.29
C GLN A 115 15.31 -5.05 5.46
N PHE A 116 15.41 -3.86 6.04
CA PHE A 116 16.68 -3.20 6.33
C PHE A 116 17.56 -4.03 7.28
N LYS A 117 16.98 -4.59 8.35
CA LYS A 117 17.71 -5.44 9.31
C LYS A 117 18.25 -6.73 8.67
N GLU A 118 17.44 -7.40 7.85
CA GLU A 118 17.85 -8.61 7.14
C GLU A 118 18.98 -8.33 6.14
N GLN A 119 18.91 -7.21 5.41
CA GLN A 119 19.98 -6.78 4.51
C GLN A 119 21.28 -6.47 5.26
N ALA A 120 21.21 -5.76 6.39
CA ALA A 120 22.38 -5.47 7.20
C ALA A 120 23.05 -6.74 7.74
N LYS A 121 22.26 -7.73 8.17
CA LYS A 121 22.76 -9.03 8.64
C LYS A 121 23.52 -9.77 7.54
N ASN A 122 22.98 -9.82 6.32
CA ASN A 122 23.59 -10.52 5.19
C ASN A 122 24.91 -9.89 4.70
N ILE A 123 25.16 -8.61 5.01
CA ILE A 123 26.42 -7.92 4.67
C ILE A 123 27.50 -8.15 5.75
N SER A 124 27.08 -8.45 6.99
CA SER A 124 27.97 -8.66 8.14
C SER A 124 28.48 -10.10 8.31
N VAL A 125 28.03 -11.04 7.46
CA VAL A 125 28.45 -12.46 7.43
C VAL A 125 29.36 -12.69 6.24
#